data_AF-A0A2T7NTZ8-F1
#
_entry.id   AF-A0A2T7NTZ8-F1
#
_cell.length_a   1.000
_cell.length_b   1.000
_cell.length_c   1.000
_cell.angle_alpha   90.00
_cell.angle_beta   90.00
_cell.angle_gamma   90.00
#
_symmetry.space_group_name_H-M   'P 1'
#
loop_
_entity.id
_entity.type
_entity.pdbx_description
1 polymer ?
#
loop_
_entity_poly.entity_id
_entity_poly.type
_entity_poly.pdbx_seq_one_letter_code
_entity_poly.pdbx_strand_id
1 'polypeptide(L)'
;MDVVLKFQLTGSYPSVIPEIAVRSESLSEEDGDELKCHLSTEAAKLLNQPMIRTLVTFAEEWLRSHGVHPGKSVKASTDVVLDNKKKQKKKRSKKTKSEDEEEDKKIPSMKTAEDVIKRILWDDKLDKDDFLVGYLDRFKGIVEKYFSAFSWEDIATVDYDVLAVPKHRIQYFKYREEKIWDKPSRLDNVFGSRGSGITIYDVIERYQPPSQQSEVSSVPDQPQESNGTAVGEQNNSEDYDSEDDDSDDGIIVTIGASVNTGYTGTQNQLEFGPDADEEKHSYWEDKLRPNYFLAVRITDGDILQAVEQVQDYLLDNEPVLGPCCIPPKALHITLCTLGLDTAEQINHAAEVLKNIQLEIASSLPKEPLRLDGVSNFFNRVVYAKVHYQQDFIKFVDHLKLLLRESGVEIRDNYEFVPHMTIMKVSRPVARIRGSKNIDPWLYSNFSDFLFGQQVVDGVYLCSMGDERRPDGFYVCPAEIHFR
;
A
#
# COMPACT_ATOMS: atom_id res chain seq x y z
N MET A 1 -22.71 -2.43 6.50
CA MET A 1 -23.44 -1.16 6.41
C MET A 1 -24.10 -0.86 7.72
N ASP A 2 -23.83 0.30 8.30
CA ASP A 2 -22.57 0.62 9.02
C ASP A 2 -22.86 1.91 9.80
N VAL A 3 -22.72 1.87 11.12
CA VAL A 3 -22.86 3.06 11.96
C VAL A 3 -21.46 3.55 12.27
N VAL A 4 -21.07 4.65 11.65
CA VAL A 4 -19.77 5.28 11.84
C VAL A 4 -19.90 6.32 12.93
N LEU A 5 -19.20 6.09 14.04
CA LEU A 5 -19.06 7.03 15.14
C LEU A 5 -17.69 7.71 15.02
N LYS A 6 -17.69 9.02 14.76
CA LYS A 6 -16.46 9.83 14.75
C LYS A 6 -16.40 10.67 16.02
N PHE A 7 -15.31 10.51 16.76
CA PHE A 7 -14.98 11.32 17.94
C PHE A 7 -13.81 12.24 17.59
N GLN A 8 -14.01 13.55 17.64
CA GLN A 8 -12.92 14.52 17.45
C GLN A 8 -12.38 14.95 18.82
N LEU A 9 -11.14 14.53 19.10
CA LEU A 9 -10.43 14.90 20.32
C LEU A 9 -9.76 16.27 20.16
N THR A 10 -9.75 17.07 21.23
CA THR A 10 -8.95 18.29 21.33
C THR A 10 -7.80 18.08 22.32
N GLY A 11 -6.77 18.92 22.27
CA GLY A 11 -5.64 18.85 23.22
C GLY A 11 -6.01 19.08 24.69
N SER A 12 -7.27 19.39 24.99
CA SER A 12 -7.81 19.53 26.35
C SER A 12 -8.62 18.31 26.83
N TYR A 13 -8.67 17.23 26.05
CA TYR A 13 -9.25 15.95 26.47
C TYR A 13 -8.39 15.30 27.59
N PRO A 14 -8.97 14.67 28.63
CA PRO A 14 -10.39 14.37 28.86
C PRO A 14 -11.19 15.45 29.61
N SER A 15 -10.63 16.65 29.79
CA SER A 15 -11.28 17.77 30.49
C SER A 15 -12.39 18.46 29.68
N VAL A 16 -12.53 18.10 28.40
CA VAL A 16 -13.54 18.63 27.46
C VAL A 16 -14.21 17.46 26.74
N ILE A 17 -15.53 17.55 26.53
CA ILE A 17 -16.33 16.58 25.78
C ILE A 17 -15.84 16.54 24.31
N PRO A 18 -15.55 15.36 23.74
CA PRO A 18 -15.17 15.23 22.34
C PRO A 18 -16.35 15.57 21.41
N GLU A 19 -16.08 16.12 20.23
CA GLU A 19 -17.16 16.34 19.26
C GLU A 19 -17.58 14.99 18.65
N ILE A 20 -18.86 14.63 18.80
CA ILE A 20 -19.39 13.33 18.38
C ILE A 20 -20.22 13.52 17.10
N ALA A 21 -19.83 12.83 16.03
CA ALA A 21 -20.61 12.76 14.80
C ALA A 21 -21.01 11.30 14.52
N VAL A 22 -22.32 11.07 14.43
CA VAL A 22 -22.92 9.80 14.00
C VAL A 22 -23.20 9.91 12.51
N ARG A 23 -22.78 8.92 11.72
CA ARG A 23 -23.21 8.75 10.33
C ARG A 23 -23.66 7.33 10.11
N SER A 24 -24.81 7.14 9.49
CA SER A 24 -25.29 5.82 9.06
C SER A 24 -26.17 5.94 7.83
N GLU A 25 -26.07 4.95 6.94
CA GLU A 25 -27.02 4.76 5.84
C GLU A 25 -28.22 3.89 6.25
N SER A 26 -28.26 3.42 7.51
CA SER A 26 -29.22 2.44 8.01
C SER A 26 -30.07 2.92 9.19
N LEU A 27 -29.76 4.10 9.74
CA LEU A 27 -30.57 4.81 10.74
C LEU A 27 -31.28 5.99 10.06
N SER A 28 -32.42 6.44 10.61
CA SER A 28 -32.99 7.72 10.18
C SER A 28 -32.17 8.90 10.71
N GLU A 29 -32.37 10.09 10.14
CA GLU A 29 -31.73 11.32 10.64
C GLU A 29 -32.15 11.60 12.11
N GLU A 30 -33.39 11.26 12.47
CA GLU A 30 -33.92 11.41 13.84
C GLU A 30 -33.24 10.46 14.83
N ASP A 31 -33.09 9.17 14.48
CA ASP A 31 -32.37 8.17 15.28
C ASP A 31 -30.88 8.52 15.48
N GLY A 32 -30.25 9.07 14.43
CA GLY A 32 -28.85 9.48 14.44
C GLY A 32 -28.59 10.67 15.38
N ASP A 33 -29.49 11.65 15.38
CA ASP A 33 -29.43 12.79 16.30
C ASP A 33 -29.78 12.40 17.75
N GLU A 34 -30.69 11.44 17.96
CA GLU A 34 -30.98 10.90 19.29
C GLU A 34 -29.75 10.17 19.89
N LEU A 35 -29.10 9.29 19.12
CA LEU A 35 -27.86 8.63 19.53
C LEU A 35 -26.76 9.64 19.84
N LYS A 36 -26.60 10.69 19.02
CA LYS A 36 -25.64 11.77 19.25
C LYS A 36 -25.93 12.54 20.54
N CYS A 37 -27.20 12.83 20.82
CA CYS A 37 -27.64 13.50 22.05
C CYS A 37 -27.36 12.65 23.30
N HIS A 38 -27.66 11.34 23.23
CA HIS A 38 -27.37 10.37 24.29
C HIS A 38 -25.86 10.27 24.57
N LEU A 39 -25.04 10.09 23.54
CA LEU A 39 -23.57 9.98 23.71
C LEU A 39 -22.96 11.27 24.27
N SER A 40 -23.47 12.43 23.86
CA SER A 40 -23.03 13.73 24.41
C SER A 40 -23.41 13.87 25.90
N THR A 41 -24.56 13.32 26.30
CA THR A 41 -25.04 13.33 27.69
C THR A 41 -24.22 12.40 28.60
N GLU A 42 -23.85 11.21 28.13
CA GLU A 42 -22.97 10.32 28.89
C GLU A 42 -21.53 10.85 28.95
N ALA A 43 -21.03 11.48 27.88
CA ALA A 43 -19.71 12.11 27.86
C ALA A 43 -19.59 13.23 28.92
N ALA A 44 -20.67 13.99 29.15
CA ALA A 44 -20.71 15.02 30.19
C ALA A 44 -20.58 14.46 31.63
N LYS A 45 -20.97 13.19 31.86
CA LYS A 45 -20.82 12.52 33.18
C LYS A 45 -19.41 11.98 33.41
N LEU A 46 -18.63 11.79 32.35
CA LEU A 46 -17.29 11.17 32.37
C LEU A 46 -16.14 12.18 32.24
N LEU A 47 -16.42 13.48 32.43
CA LEU A 47 -15.41 14.55 32.40
C LEU A 47 -14.22 14.26 33.32
N ASN A 48 -13.02 14.52 32.81
CA ASN A 48 -11.72 14.21 33.42
C ASN A 48 -11.37 12.70 33.51
N GLN A 49 -12.09 11.83 32.79
CA GLN A 49 -11.79 10.40 32.67
C GLN A 49 -11.72 9.94 31.19
N PRO A 50 -10.97 8.87 30.87
CA PRO A 50 -10.92 8.34 29.50
C PRO A 50 -12.26 7.72 29.09
N MET A 51 -13.09 8.50 28.41
CA MET A 51 -14.50 8.18 28.12
C MET A 51 -14.76 7.43 26.80
N ILE A 52 -13.83 7.45 25.83
CA ILE A 52 -14.09 6.93 24.47
C ILE A 52 -14.51 5.46 24.43
N ARG A 53 -13.81 4.57 25.16
CA ARG A 53 -14.20 3.14 25.21
C ARG A 53 -15.61 2.95 25.76
N THR A 54 -15.93 3.66 26.84
CA THR A 54 -17.26 3.62 27.48
C THR A 54 -18.36 4.16 26.56
N LEU A 55 -18.10 5.24 25.82
CA LEU A 55 -19.02 5.79 24.83
C LEU A 55 -19.28 4.84 23.66
N VAL A 56 -18.25 4.11 23.20
CA VAL A 56 -18.42 3.07 22.16
C VAL A 56 -19.28 1.92 22.69
N THR A 57 -19.05 1.43 23.91
CA THR A 57 -19.89 0.39 24.52
C THR A 57 -21.35 0.83 24.69
N PHE A 58 -21.60 2.07 25.14
CA PHE A 58 -22.96 2.62 25.21
C PHE A 58 -23.61 2.75 23.83
N ALA A 59 -22.86 3.14 22.80
CA ALA A 59 -23.38 3.19 21.44
C ALA A 59 -23.75 1.78 20.93
N GLU A 60 -22.94 0.76 21.19
CA GLU A 60 -23.29 -0.63 20.85
C GLU A 60 -24.55 -1.11 21.56
N GLU A 61 -24.73 -0.80 22.84
CA GLU A 61 -25.94 -1.16 23.59
C GLU A 61 -27.19 -0.47 23.03
N TRP A 62 -27.11 0.82 22.74
CA TRP A 62 -28.19 1.59 22.13
C TRP A 62 -28.53 1.09 20.71
N LEU A 63 -27.52 0.76 19.90
CA LEU A 63 -27.74 0.18 18.57
C LEU A 63 -28.40 -1.20 18.65
N ARG A 64 -28.01 -2.03 19.62
CA ARG A 64 -28.66 -3.34 19.87
C ARG A 64 -30.13 -3.19 20.28
N SER A 65 -30.50 -2.17 21.07
CA SER A 65 -31.91 -1.94 21.42
C SER A 65 -32.75 -1.45 20.25
N HIS A 66 -32.13 -0.78 19.27
CA HIS A 66 -32.77 -0.32 18.03
C HIS A 66 -32.66 -1.35 16.88
N GLY A 67 -32.32 -2.61 17.19
CA GLY A 67 -32.32 -3.73 16.23
C GLY A 67 -31.12 -3.81 15.30
N VAL A 68 -30.10 -2.96 15.49
CA VAL A 68 -28.85 -3.01 14.73
C VAL A 68 -27.85 -3.90 15.48
N HIS A 69 -27.60 -5.09 14.94
CA HIS A 69 -26.68 -6.07 15.51
C HIS A 69 -25.35 -6.14 14.75
N PRO A 70 -24.20 -6.21 15.44
CA PRO A 70 -22.93 -6.52 14.79
C PRO A 70 -22.98 -7.90 14.12
N GLY A 71 -22.88 -7.93 12.79
CA GLY A 71 -22.64 -9.13 11.99
C GLY A 71 -23.72 -10.23 12.05
N LYS A 72 -24.79 -10.09 11.25
CA LYS A 72 -25.56 -11.25 10.77
C LYS A 72 -26.16 -11.01 9.39
N SER A 73 -25.68 -11.76 8.39
CA SER A 73 -26.34 -11.86 7.09
C SER A 73 -27.63 -12.68 7.23
N VAL A 74 -28.78 -12.06 6.98
CA VAL A 74 -30.07 -12.74 6.94
C VAL A 74 -30.68 -12.57 5.56
N LYS A 75 -30.77 -13.67 4.81
CA LYS A 75 -31.64 -13.77 3.64
C LYS A 75 -33.09 -13.90 4.13
N ALA A 76 -34.00 -13.09 3.63
CA ALA A 76 -35.43 -13.33 3.73
C ALA A 76 -36.13 -12.90 2.43
N SER A 77 -37.04 -13.74 1.96
CA SER A 77 -37.85 -13.53 0.76
C SER A 77 -39.13 -12.74 1.07
N THR A 78 -39.66 -12.05 0.05
CA THR A 78 -41.10 -11.82 -0.24
C THR A 78 -42.10 -11.86 0.94
N ASP A 79 -42.83 -10.75 1.22
CA ASP A 79 -44.09 -10.48 0.50
C ASP A 79 -44.84 -9.15 0.83
N VAL A 80 -45.49 -8.65 -0.22
CA VAL A 80 -46.64 -7.70 -0.40
C VAL A 80 -47.16 -6.78 0.75
N VAL A 81 -47.30 -5.45 0.48
CA VAL A 81 -48.57 -4.67 0.29
C VAL A 81 -48.37 -3.13 0.39
N LEU A 82 -48.75 -2.47 -0.70
CA LEU A 82 -49.25 -1.09 -0.92
C LEU A 82 -49.50 -0.14 0.29
N ASP A 83 -49.13 1.16 0.16
CA ASP A 83 -50.07 2.20 -0.33
C ASP A 83 -49.37 3.51 -0.82
N ASN A 84 -50.11 4.36 -1.53
CA ASN A 84 -49.68 5.59 -2.21
C ASN A 84 -49.96 6.89 -1.44
N LYS A 85 -49.06 7.88 -1.55
CA LYS A 85 -49.36 9.30 -1.94
C LYS A 85 -48.05 10.13 -2.03
N LYS A 86 -47.60 10.57 -3.22
CA LYS A 86 -48.02 11.75 -4.03
C LYS A 86 -47.53 13.14 -3.55
N LYS A 87 -46.84 13.82 -4.50
CA LYS A 87 -46.62 15.28 -4.71
C LYS A 87 -45.30 15.90 -4.19
N GLN A 88 -44.68 16.91 -4.83
CA GLN A 88 -44.69 17.39 -6.25
C GLN A 88 -43.61 18.49 -6.49
N LYS A 89 -42.83 18.43 -7.60
CA LYS A 89 -42.31 19.59 -8.38
C LYS A 89 -41.58 19.09 -9.66
N LYS A 90 -42.22 19.09 -10.85
CA LYS A 90 -42.39 20.16 -11.85
C LYS A 90 -41.12 20.59 -12.63
N LYS A 91 -41.01 19.99 -13.82
CA LYS A 91 -40.14 20.25 -14.99
C LYS A 91 -39.98 21.72 -15.44
N ARG A 92 -38.84 22.00 -16.09
CA ARG A 92 -38.66 22.55 -17.47
C ARG A 92 -37.20 22.27 -17.89
N SER A 93 -36.81 22.07 -19.16
CA SER A 93 -37.51 22.13 -20.46
C SER A 93 -36.90 21.15 -21.49
N LYS A 94 -37.56 21.00 -22.66
CA LYS A 94 -37.36 19.94 -23.67
C LYS A 94 -36.76 20.52 -24.97
N LYS A 95 -35.88 19.78 -25.66
CA LYS A 95 -35.54 19.99 -27.08
C LYS A 95 -35.19 18.62 -27.71
N THR A 96 -36.20 17.86 -28.12
CA THR A 96 -36.62 17.62 -29.52
C THR A 96 -35.94 16.37 -30.09
N LYS A 97 -36.75 15.42 -30.55
CA LYS A 97 -36.36 14.11 -31.08
C LYS A 97 -36.62 14.14 -32.59
N SER A 98 -35.73 13.59 -33.40
CA SER A 98 -36.06 13.10 -34.75
C SER A 98 -36.16 11.58 -34.70
N GLU A 99 -37.02 11.02 -35.52
CA GLU A 99 -37.34 9.60 -35.56
C GLU A 99 -36.38 8.86 -36.49
N ASP A 100 -35.96 7.68 -36.07
CA ASP A 100 -35.84 6.50 -36.92
C ASP A 100 -36.17 5.28 -36.04
N GLU A 101 -36.83 4.28 -36.62
CA GLU A 101 -37.29 3.07 -35.93
C GLU A 101 -36.35 1.91 -36.21
N GLU A 102 -35.67 1.40 -35.18
CA GLU A 102 -35.23 0.00 -35.16
C GLU A 102 -35.66 -0.64 -33.83
N GLU A 103 -36.13 -1.90 -33.89
CA GLU A 103 -36.52 -2.68 -32.72
C GLU A 103 -35.28 -3.09 -31.91
N ASP A 104 -34.86 -2.21 -31.00
CA ASP A 104 -33.75 -2.44 -30.10
C ASP A 104 -34.12 -3.53 -29.07
N LYS A 105 -33.90 -4.79 -29.46
CA LYS A 105 -33.96 -5.96 -28.57
C LYS A 105 -33.00 -5.72 -27.42
N LYS A 106 -33.53 -5.28 -26.27
CA LYS A 106 -32.76 -4.89 -25.07
C LYS A 106 -31.70 -5.94 -24.75
N ILE A 107 -30.47 -5.67 -25.20
CA ILE A 107 -29.32 -6.55 -25.02
C ILE A 107 -29.09 -6.68 -23.50
N PRO A 108 -28.93 -7.91 -22.96
CA PRO A 108 -28.75 -8.11 -21.52
C PRO A 108 -27.73 -7.14 -20.91
N SER A 109 -28.13 -6.56 -19.77
CA SER A 109 -27.28 -5.65 -19.02
C SER A 109 -25.98 -6.37 -18.65
N MET A 110 -24.84 -5.82 -19.05
CA MET A 110 -23.55 -6.38 -18.64
C MET A 110 -23.36 -6.18 -17.14
N LYS A 111 -22.62 -7.12 -16.52
CA LYS A 111 -22.10 -6.91 -15.17
C LYS A 111 -21.18 -5.69 -15.17
N THR A 112 -21.26 -4.92 -14.09
CA THR A 112 -20.58 -3.63 -13.98
C THR A 112 -19.09 -3.83 -13.70
N ALA A 113 -18.29 -2.78 -13.91
CA ALA A 113 -16.89 -2.79 -13.48
C ALA A 113 -16.77 -3.10 -11.97
N GLU A 114 -17.75 -2.69 -11.15
CA GLU A 114 -17.77 -2.98 -9.71
C GLU A 114 -17.91 -4.47 -9.39
N ASP A 115 -18.67 -5.20 -10.21
CA ASP A 115 -18.86 -6.63 -10.03
C ASP A 115 -17.57 -7.40 -10.38
N VAL A 116 -16.83 -6.93 -11.40
CA VAL A 116 -15.50 -7.45 -11.76
C VAL A 116 -14.48 -7.15 -10.65
N ILE A 117 -14.45 -5.92 -10.13
CA ILE A 117 -13.59 -5.51 -9.01
C ILE A 117 -13.85 -6.39 -7.78
N LYS A 118 -15.11 -6.58 -7.39
CA LYS A 118 -15.50 -7.47 -6.29
C LYS A 118 -15.05 -8.90 -6.57
N ARG A 119 -15.21 -9.40 -7.80
CA ARG A 119 -14.79 -10.76 -8.17
C ARG A 119 -13.29 -10.98 -8.00
N ILE A 120 -12.45 -10.00 -8.38
CA ILE A 120 -10.98 -10.08 -8.21
C ILE A 120 -10.57 -9.86 -6.74
N LEU A 121 -11.29 -9.01 -5.98
CA LEU A 121 -10.98 -8.78 -4.56
C LEU A 121 -11.29 -9.96 -3.65
N TRP A 122 -12.39 -10.69 -3.92
CA TRP A 122 -12.96 -11.71 -3.03
C TRP A 122 -12.82 -13.15 -3.55
N ASP A 123 -11.99 -13.39 -4.58
CA ASP A 123 -11.69 -14.75 -5.06
C ASP A 123 -10.25 -15.13 -4.73
N ASP A 124 -10.09 -15.99 -3.73
CA ASP A 124 -8.78 -16.47 -3.27
C ASP A 124 -8.02 -17.29 -4.32
N LYS A 125 -8.66 -17.67 -5.44
CA LYS A 125 -8.03 -18.34 -6.57
C LYS A 125 -7.46 -17.41 -7.64
N LEU A 126 -7.62 -16.10 -7.49
CA LEU A 126 -7.16 -15.10 -8.45
C LEU A 126 -6.05 -14.24 -7.83
N ASP A 127 -4.82 -14.35 -8.34
CA ASP A 127 -3.75 -13.45 -7.94
C ASP A 127 -4.04 -12.03 -8.45
N LYS A 128 -4.04 -11.05 -7.54
CA LYS A 128 -4.44 -9.67 -7.80
C LYS A 128 -3.39 -8.91 -8.60
N ASP A 129 -2.13 -9.34 -8.57
CA ASP A 129 -1.04 -8.66 -9.27
C ASP A 129 -0.97 -9.05 -10.77
N ASP A 130 -1.63 -10.15 -11.18
CA ASP A 130 -1.78 -10.55 -12.59
C ASP A 130 -2.84 -9.71 -13.38
N PHE A 131 -3.58 -8.83 -12.71
CA PHE A 131 -4.65 -8.03 -13.30
C PHE A 131 -4.25 -6.58 -13.58
N LEU A 132 -4.54 -6.11 -14.79
CA LEU A 132 -4.35 -4.74 -15.24
C LEU A 132 -5.71 -4.05 -15.48
N VAL A 133 -5.80 -2.77 -15.13
CA VAL A 133 -7.00 -1.94 -15.27
C VAL A 133 -6.74 -0.79 -16.22
N GLY A 134 -7.45 -0.78 -17.35
CA GLY A 134 -7.47 0.34 -18.28
C GLY A 134 -8.56 1.34 -17.90
N TYR A 135 -8.17 2.54 -17.47
CA TYR A 135 -9.10 3.61 -17.08
C TYR A 135 -8.86 4.90 -17.86
N LEU A 136 -9.93 5.66 -18.07
CA LEU A 136 -9.87 6.95 -18.75
C LEU A 136 -9.46 8.05 -17.74
N ASP A 137 -8.20 8.47 -17.79
CA ASP A 137 -7.71 9.65 -17.09
C ASP A 137 -8.21 10.95 -17.75
N ARG A 138 -8.34 12.01 -16.94
CA ARG A 138 -8.82 13.33 -17.38
C ARG A 138 -7.87 14.02 -18.36
N PHE A 139 -6.56 13.76 -18.27
CA PHE A 139 -5.53 14.50 -18.99
C PHE A 139 -4.66 13.62 -19.89
N LYS A 140 -4.46 12.34 -19.53
CA LYS A 140 -3.59 11.40 -20.26
C LYS A 140 -4.33 10.43 -21.19
N GLY A 141 -5.67 10.44 -21.22
CA GLY A 141 -6.44 9.48 -22.02
C GLY A 141 -6.57 8.13 -21.32
N ILE A 142 -6.51 7.02 -22.06
CA ILE A 142 -6.56 5.69 -21.45
C ILE A 142 -5.19 5.37 -20.84
N VAL A 143 -5.17 5.09 -19.54
CA VAL A 143 -3.99 4.70 -18.77
C VAL A 143 -4.22 3.30 -18.21
N GLU A 144 -3.19 2.45 -18.28
CA GLU A 144 -3.19 1.12 -17.67
C GLU A 144 -2.35 1.14 -16.38
N LYS A 145 -2.84 0.49 -15.32
CA LYS A 145 -2.06 0.18 -14.10
C LYS A 145 -2.54 -1.14 -13.49
N TYR A 146 -1.71 -1.75 -12.64
CA TYR A 146 -2.05 -2.95 -11.87
C TYR A 146 -3.26 -2.75 -10.95
N PHE A 147 -4.02 -3.81 -10.74
CA PHE A 147 -5.20 -3.82 -9.88
C PHE A 147 -4.87 -3.51 -8.42
N SER A 148 -3.66 -3.87 -7.96
CA SER A 148 -3.10 -3.54 -6.64
C SER A 148 -2.67 -2.07 -6.48
N ALA A 149 -2.52 -1.32 -7.58
CA ALA A 149 -2.15 0.09 -7.55
C ALA A 149 -3.33 1.06 -7.28
N PHE A 150 -4.53 0.54 -7.06
CA PHE A 150 -5.74 1.32 -6.79
C PHE A 150 -6.33 0.99 -5.41
N SER A 151 -6.89 2.00 -4.74
CA SER A 151 -7.88 1.74 -3.68
C SER A 151 -9.26 1.56 -4.32
N TRP A 152 -9.94 0.50 -3.89
CA TRP A 152 -11.27 0.12 -4.39
C TRP A 152 -12.41 0.52 -3.44
N GLU A 153 -12.07 1.24 -2.36
CA GLU A 153 -13.00 1.90 -1.44
C GLU A 153 -13.71 3.09 -2.12
N ASP A 154 -14.72 3.67 -1.47
CA ASP A 154 -15.44 4.80 -2.08
C ASP A 154 -14.59 6.08 -2.06
N ILE A 155 -14.65 6.88 -3.12
CA ILE A 155 -13.90 8.13 -3.26
C ILE A 155 -14.31 9.13 -2.16
N ALA A 156 -15.52 9.03 -1.62
CA ALA A 156 -15.98 9.85 -0.51
C ALA A 156 -15.39 9.46 0.86
N THR A 157 -14.81 8.26 0.98
CA THR A 157 -14.13 7.75 2.19
C THR A 157 -12.61 7.73 2.07
N VAL A 158 -12.08 7.92 0.87
CA VAL A 158 -10.65 7.85 0.56
C VAL A 158 -10.02 9.25 0.65
N ASP A 159 -8.92 9.38 1.40
CA ASP A 159 -8.18 10.63 1.54
C ASP A 159 -7.59 11.13 0.20
N TYR A 160 -7.31 12.44 0.13
CA TYR A 160 -6.91 13.16 -1.10
C TYR A 160 -5.69 12.60 -1.84
N ASP A 161 -4.89 11.75 -1.19
CA ASP A 161 -3.58 11.28 -1.66
C ASP A 161 -3.60 9.87 -2.28
N VAL A 162 -4.75 9.18 -2.25
CA VAL A 162 -4.89 7.79 -2.70
C VAL A 162 -5.52 7.74 -4.09
N LEU A 163 -4.98 6.88 -4.97
CA LEU A 163 -5.45 6.69 -6.35
C LEU A 163 -6.78 5.91 -6.40
N ALA A 164 -7.88 6.55 -5.98
CA ALA A 164 -9.23 6.06 -6.21
C ALA A 164 -9.71 6.47 -7.62
N VAL A 165 -9.68 5.53 -8.57
CA VAL A 165 -10.25 5.77 -9.90
C VAL A 165 -11.77 5.77 -9.83
N PRO A 166 -12.46 6.81 -10.32
CA PRO A 166 -13.91 6.80 -10.39
C PRO A 166 -14.38 5.64 -11.27
N LYS A 167 -15.10 4.68 -10.67
CA LYS A 167 -15.49 3.40 -11.26
C LYS A 167 -16.17 3.54 -12.63
N HIS A 168 -16.84 4.68 -12.88
CA HIS A 168 -17.45 5.03 -14.17
C HIS A 168 -16.44 5.28 -15.31
N ARG A 169 -15.16 5.55 -15.02
CA ARG A 169 -14.07 5.81 -15.98
C ARG A 169 -13.29 4.57 -16.38
N ILE A 170 -13.47 3.45 -15.69
CA ILE A 170 -12.86 2.17 -16.06
C ILE A 170 -13.45 1.73 -17.41
N GLN A 171 -12.57 1.36 -18.33
CA GLN A 171 -12.90 0.94 -19.68
C GLN A 171 -12.71 -0.57 -19.86
N TYR A 172 -11.63 -1.15 -19.36
CA TYR A 172 -11.41 -2.60 -19.44
C TYR A 172 -10.55 -3.14 -18.31
N PHE A 173 -10.62 -4.45 -18.12
CA PHE A 173 -9.69 -5.24 -17.32
C PHE A 173 -8.97 -6.22 -18.26
N LYS A 174 -7.68 -6.42 -17.99
CA LYS A 174 -6.84 -7.45 -18.62
C LYS A 174 -6.34 -8.41 -17.54
N TYR A 175 -6.13 -9.66 -17.92
CA TYR A 175 -5.33 -10.63 -17.17
C TYR A 175 -4.09 -10.91 -18.02
N ARG A 176 -2.91 -10.54 -17.51
CA ARG A 176 -1.65 -10.48 -18.29
C ARG A 176 -1.85 -9.69 -19.60
N GLU A 177 -1.94 -10.37 -20.75
CA GLU A 177 -2.14 -9.76 -22.06
C GLU A 177 -3.59 -9.83 -22.59
N GLU A 178 -4.42 -10.75 -22.08
CA GLU A 178 -5.79 -10.96 -22.59
C GLU A 178 -6.81 -10.04 -21.92
N LYS A 179 -7.64 -9.36 -22.72
CA LYS A 179 -8.77 -8.57 -22.22
C LYS A 179 -9.88 -9.49 -21.71
N ILE A 180 -10.07 -9.53 -20.39
CA ILE A 180 -11.10 -10.35 -19.74
C ILE A 180 -12.47 -9.64 -19.66
N TRP A 181 -12.49 -8.30 -19.66
CA TRP A 181 -13.71 -7.50 -19.62
C TRP A 181 -13.46 -6.17 -20.31
N ASP A 182 -14.31 -5.78 -21.26
CA ASP A 182 -14.11 -4.56 -22.05
C ASP A 182 -15.45 -3.85 -22.29
N LYS A 183 -15.58 -2.62 -21.81
CA LYS A 183 -16.80 -1.82 -21.81
C LYS A 183 -17.21 -1.33 -23.19
N PRO A 184 -16.36 -0.65 -24.00
CA PRO A 184 -16.69 -0.31 -25.38
C PRO A 184 -16.91 -1.55 -26.25
N SER A 185 -16.09 -2.59 -26.12
CA SER A 185 -16.20 -3.83 -26.92
C SER A 185 -17.31 -4.78 -26.44
N ARG A 186 -17.96 -4.46 -25.30
CA ARG A 186 -18.96 -5.29 -24.61
C ARG A 186 -18.51 -6.74 -24.36
N LEU A 187 -17.25 -6.94 -23.98
CA LEU A 187 -16.65 -8.23 -23.65
C LEU A 187 -16.82 -8.54 -22.16
N ASP A 188 -17.17 -9.79 -21.82
CA ASP A 188 -17.30 -10.27 -20.43
C ASP A 188 -16.94 -11.77 -20.37
N ASN A 189 -15.64 -12.04 -20.31
CA ASN A 189 -15.05 -13.35 -20.06
C ASN A 189 -14.85 -13.59 -18.55
N VAL A 190 -15.12 -12.61 -17.69
CA VAL A 190 -15.04 -12.77 -16.22
C VAL A 190 -16.22 -13.62 -15.71
N PHE A 191 -17.40 -13.39 -16.28
CA PHE A 191 -18.65 -14.04 -15.85
C PHE A 191 -19.42 -14.76 -16.96
N GLY A 192 -18.90 -14.83 -18.18
CA GLY A 192 -19.54 -15.49 -19.33
C GLY A 192 -20.94 -14.96 -19.69
N SER A 193 -21.36 -13.80 -19.16
CA SER A 193 -22.76 -13.37 -19.12
C SER A 193 -23.32 -12.91 -20.49
N ARG A 194 -22.55 -13.08 -21.56
CA ARG A 194 -22.93 -12.83 -22.95
C ARG A 194 -22.91 -14.08 -23.85
N GLY A 195 -22.80 -15.27 -23.26
CA GLY A 195 -22.93 -16.54 -23.99
C GLY A 195 -21.64 -17.03 -24.66
N SER A 196 -20.47 -16.48 -24.30
CA SER A 196 -19.17 -17.02 -24.71
C SER A 196 -18.86 -18.38 -24.05
N GLY A 197 -19.46 -18.68 -22.90
CA GLY A 197 -19.18 -19.88 -22.10
C GLY A 197 -17.84 -19.86 -21.37
N ILE A 198 -16.96 -18.91 -21.71
CA ILE A 198 -15.63 -18.71 -21.14
C ILE A 198 -15.76 -17.90 -19.84
N THR A 199 -15.28 -18.47 -18.75
CA THR A 199 -15.12 -17.84 -17.43
C THR A 199 -13.67 -17.42 -17.21
N ILE A 200 -13.43 -16.66 -16.12
CA ILE A 200 -12.07 -16.25 -15.76
C ILE A 200 -11.11 -17.45 -15.58
N TYR A 201 -11.64 -18.60 -15.14
CA TYR A 201 -10.85 -19.82 -14.98
C TYR A 201 -10.44 -20.44 -16.31
N ASP A 202 -11.31 -20.43 -17.32
CA ASP A 202 -10.98 -20.94 -18.67
C ASP A 202 -9.90 -20.07 -19.36
N VAL A 203 -9.81 -18.78 -19.01
CA VAL A 203 -8.73 -17.89 -19.47
C VAL A 203 -7.41 -18.25 -18.77
N ILE A 204 -7.45 -18.51 -17.47
CA ILE A 204 -6.27 -18.91 -16.67
C ILE A 204 -5.74 -20.29 -17.09
N GLU A 205 -6.64 -21.26 -17.32
CA GLU A 205 -6.31 -22.63 -17.73
C GLU A 205 -5.68 -22.68 -19.13
N ARG A 206 -6.04 -21.75 -20.04
CA ARG A 206 -5.35 -21.60 -21.34
C ARG A 206 -3.92 -21.06 -21.24
N TYR A 207 -3.59 -20.37 -20.15
CA TYR A 207 -2.25 -19.85 -19.88
C TYR A 207 -1.39 -20.81 -19.05
N GLN A 208 -1.96 -21.88 -18.49
CA GLN A 208 -1.20 -22.99 -17.92
C GLN A 208 -0.94 -24.05 -19.00
N PRO A 209 0.31 -24.50 -19.22
CA PRO A 209 0.57 -25.61 -20.13
C PRO A 209 -0.10 -26.89 -19.59
N PRO A 210 -0.75 -27.70 -20.44
CA PRO A 210 -1.50 -28.87 -19.99
C PRO A 210 -0.56 -29.94 -19.43
N SER A 211 -0.51 -30.04 -18.10
CA SER A 211 0.16 -31.12 -17.38
C SER A 211 -0.63 -32.42 -17.54
N GLN A 212 -0.31 -33.14 -18.63
CA GLN A 212 -0.56 -34.56 -18.91
C GLN A 212 -1.77 -35.22 -18.19
N GLN A 213 -2.92 -35.28 -18.87
CA GLN A 213 -4.01 -36.20 -18.51
C GLN A 213 -4.36 -37.16 -19.65
N SER A 214 -3.83 -38.39 -19.58
CA SER A 214 -4.33 -39.68 -20.13
C SER A 214 -3.29 -40.75 -19.73
N GLU A 215 -3.61 -41.99 -19.37
CA GLU A 215 -4.79 -42.82 -19.71
C GLU A 215 -5.49 -43.47 -18.50
N VAL A 216 -6.61 -44.15 -18.76
CA VAL A 216 -7.51 -44.78 -17.78
C VAL A 216 -7.68 -46.27 -18.11
N SER A 217 -7.95 -47.10 -17.09
CA SER A 217 -8.34 -48.54 -17.13
C SER A 217 -7.16 -49.54 -17.01
N SER A 218 -7.26 -50.68 -16.32
CA SER A 218 -8.44 -51.45 -15.86
C SER A 218 -8.17 -52.29 -14.58
N VAL A 219 -9.25 -52.88 -14.04
CA VAL A 219 -9.40 -53.71 -12.81
C VAL A 219 -10.24 -54.96 -13.23
N PRO A 220 -10.31 -56.13 -12.52
CA PRO A 220 -9.67 -56.64 -11.28
C PRO A 220 -8.95 -58.01 -11.42
N ASP A 221 -8.28 -58.49 -10.35
CA ASP A 221 -8.63 -59.81 -9.74
C ASP A 221 -8.13 -59.97 -8.28
N GLN A 222 -8.75 -60.88 -7.53
CA GLN A 222 -8.46 -61.29 -6.12
C GLN A 222 -8.89 -62.77 -5.95
N PRO A 223 -8.53 -63.54 -4.87
CA PRO A 223 -8.00 -63.14 -3.55
C PRO A 223 -6.88 -64.07 -2.95
N GLN A 224 -6.60 -63.88 -1.64
CA GLN A 224 -5.86 -64.76 -0.68
C GLN A 224 -4.29 -64.72 -0.77
N GLU A 225 -3.50 -64.75 0.33
CA GLU A 225 -3.82 -64.90 1.77
C GLU A 225 -2.72 -64.38 2.75
N SER A 226 -3.15 -63.91 3.93
CA SER A 226 -2.46 -64.00 5.25
C SER A 226 -1.29 -63.07 5.67
N ASN A 227 -1.44 -62.54 6.91
CA ASN A 227 -0.44 -62.21 7.95
C ASN A 227 0.60 -61.06 7.76
N GLY A 228 0.68 -60.14 8.75
CA GLY A 228 1.87 -59.27 8.91
C GLY A 228 1.71 -57.96 9.70
N THR A 229 1.51 -58.04 11.02
CA THR A 229 1.40 -56.95 12.02
C THR A 229 2.29 -55.70 11.84
N ALA A 230 1.61 -54.56 11.62
CA ALA A 230 1.81 -53.21 12.19
C ALA A 230 3.22 -52.58 12.42
N VAL A 231 3.47 -51.55 11.60
CA VAL A 231 4.01 -50.20 11.93
C VAL A 231 5.38 -50.08 12.61
N GLY A 232 6.35 -49.66 11.80
CA GLY A 232 7.42 -48.75 12.20
C GLY A 232 7.69 -47.77 11.05
N GLU A 233 7.54 -46.47 11.27
CA GLU A 233 7.88 -45.44 10.30
C GLU A 233 8.80 -44.39 10.95
N GLN A 234 10.00 -44.29 10.40
CA GLN A 234 10.89 -43.15 10.56
C GLN A 234 10.49 -42.17 9.46
N ASN A 235 10.09 -40.94 9.82
CA ASN A 235 9.89 -39.90 8.82
C ASN A 235 11.11 -38.98 8.78
N ASN A 236 11.75 -38.95 7.62
CA ASN A 236 12.60 -37.84 7.21
C ASN A 236 11.80 -36.54 7.30
N SER A 237 12.39 -35.51 7.90
CA SER A 237 12.06 -34.13 7.55
C SER A 237 13.00 -33.73 6.41
N GLU A 238 12.51 -33.80 5.17
CA GLU A 238 13.22 -33.27 4.01
C GLU A 238 12.92 -31.78 3.87
N ASP A 239 13.99 -30.99 3.73
CA ASP A 239 13.94 -29.57 3.45
C ASP A 239 13.21 -29.29 2.13
N TYR A 240 12.40 -28.24 2.14
CA TYR A 240 12.03 -27.52 0.92
C TYR A 240 12.32 -26.04 1.14
N ASP A 241 13.54 -25.65 0.75
CA ASP A 241 13.82 -24.27 0.38
C ASP A 241 12.82 -23.81 -0.69
N SER A 242 12.23 -22.64 -0.47
CA SER A 242 11.59 -21.87 -1.52
C SER A 242 12.08 -20.44 -1.34
N GLU A 243 13.03 -20.06 -2.18
CA GLU A 243 13.67 -18.76 -2.21
C GLU A 243 12.66 -17.69 -2.68
N ASP A 244 11.86 -17.16 -1.74
CA ASP A 244 11.09 -15.92 -1.93
C ASP A 244 12.09 -14.75 -1.91
N ASP A 245 12.53 -14.28 -3.08
CA ASP A 245 13.51 -13.20 -3.23
C ASP A 245 13.02 -11.88 -2.59
N ASP A 246 13.73 -11.46 -1.56
CA ASP A 246 13.39 -10.32 -0.70
C ASP A 246 13.97 -9.02 -1.27
N SER A 247 13.09 -8.04 -1.52
CA SER A 247 13.50 -6.63 -1.55
C SER A 247 12.32 -5.69 -1.32
N ASP A 248 11.96 -5.46 -0.06
CA ASP A 248 11.28 -4.23 0.38
C ASP A 248 12.27 -3.34 1.17
N ASP A 249 13.58 -3.50 0.91
CA ASP A 249 14.63 -2.94 1.76
C ASP A 249 15.04 -1.50 1.42
N GLY A 250 14.44 -0.94 0.37
CA GLY A 250 14.36 0.50 0.16
C GLY A 250 13.40 1.16 1.16
N ILE A 251 13.92 1.98 2.07
CA ILE A 251 13.12 3.00 2.77
C ILE A 251 12.78 4.10 1.77
N ILE A 252 11.76 3.83 0.96
CA ILE A 252 11.04 4.85 0.20
C ILE A 252 9.75 5.10 0.95
N VAL A 253 9.74 6.21 1.69
CA VAL A 253 8.51 6.71 2.30
C VAL A 253 7.73 7.48 1.24
N THR A 254 6.54 6.97 0.93
CA THR A 254 5.51 7.70 0.20
C THR A 254 4.98 8.86 1.05
N ILE A 255 5.01 10.07 0.51
CA ILE A 255 4.21 11.20 0.99
C ILE A 255 3.52 11.82 -0.22
N GLY A 256 2.19 11.84 -0.20
CA GLY A 256 1.39 12.43 -1.27
C GLY A 256 1.45 13.96 -1.18
N ALA A 257 2.08 14.59 -2.17
CA ALA A 257 1.92 16.01 -2.46
C ALA A 257 2.12 16.26 -3.96
N SER A 258 1.10 16.81 -4.62
CA SER A 258 1.13 17.06 -6.07
C SER A 258 1.78 18.40 -6.41
N VAL A 259 2.97 18.39 -7.05
CA VAL A 259 3.50 19.57 -7.75
C VAL A 259 4.07 19.20 -9.12
N ASN A 260 3.70 19.99 -10.13
CA ASN A 260 4.19 19.86 -11.51
C ASN A 260 5.70 20.19 -11.61
N THR A 261 6.47 19.30 -12.22
CA THR A 261 7.66 19.66 -12.99
C THR A 261 7.51 19.16 -14.42
N GLY A 262 7.18 20.06 -15.34
CA GLY A 262 7.06 19.73 -16.75
C GLY A 262 8.43 19.59 -17.39
N TYR A 263 8.67 18.47 -18.05
CA TYR A 263 9.78 18.32 -19.01
C TYR A 263 9.23 17.96 -20.39
N THR A 264 9.71 18.70 -21.39
CA THR A 264 9.39 18.51 -22.80
C THR A 264 10.27 17.42 -23.39
N GLY A 265 9.68 16.27 -23.75
CA GLY A 265 10.38 15.15 -24.40
C GLY A 265 9.75 14.84 -25.76
N THR A 266 10.52 15.02 -26.83
CA THR A 266 10.13 14.72 -28.22
C THR A 266 9.87 13.24 -28.45
N GLN A 267 8.84 12.92 -29.24
CA GLN A 267 8.62 11.57 -29.75
C GLN A 267 9.79 11.14 -30.63
N ASN A 268 10.36 9.96 -30.36
CA ASN A 268 11.04 9.17 -31.38
C ASN A 268 10.49 7.75 -31.33
N GLN A 269 10.18 7.25 -32.51
CA GLN A 269 9.53 5.98 -32.78
C GLN A 269 10.63 4.97 -33.14
N LEU A 270 10.69 3.83 -32.45
CA LEU A 270 11.59 2.74 -32.80
C LEU A 270 10.81 1.44 -32.97
N GLU A 271 11.14 0.72 -34.03
CA GLU A 271 10.43 -0.45 -34.53
C GLU A 271 10.98 -1.73 -33.90
N PHE A 272 10.11 -2.75 -33.78
CA PHE A 272 10.48 -4.06 -33.28
C PHE A 272 11.14 -4.92 -34.38
N GLY A 273 12.27 -5.56 -34.05
CA GLY A 273 12.84 -6.69 -34.78
C GLY A 273 12.92 -7.92 -33.87
N PRO A 274 12.68 -9.15 -34.36
CA PRO A 274 12.71 -10.37 -33.55
C PRO A 274 14.10 -11.05 -33.51
N ASP A 275 14.16 -12.16 -32.77
CA ASP A 275 15.29 -13.09 -32.52
C ASP A 275 16.24 -12.69 -31.36
N ALA A 276 16.61 -13.56 -30.42
CA ALA A 276 16.00 -14.84 -29.98
C ALA A 276 16.50 -15.20 -28.55
N ASP A 277 15.59 -15.72 -27.73
CA ASP A 277 15.81 -16.69 -26.63
C ASP A 277 17.09 -16.63 -25.77
N GLU A 278 17.12 -15.74 -24.76
CA GLU A 278 17.83 -16.03 -23.47
C GLU A 278 17.32 -15.21 -22.23
N GLU A 279 16.66 -14.05 -22.40
CA GLU A 279 16.31 -13.13 -21.29
C GLU A 279 14.89 -13.30 -20.66
N LYS A 280 14.39 -14.53 -20.44
CA LYS A 280 12.96 -14.72 -20.07
C LYS A 280 12.57 -14.48 -18.60
N HIS A 281 13.44 -13.82 -17.81
CA HIS A 281 13.14 -13.43 -16.42
C HIS A 281 13.27 -11.91 -16.12
N SER A 282 13.76 -11.06 -17.04
CA SER A 282 14.08 -9.63 -16.76
C SER A 282 13.15 -8.60 -17.46
N TYR A 283 11.93 -8.98 -17.82
CA TYR A 283 10.98 -8.02 -18.42
C TYR A 283 10.19 -7.19 -17.39
N TRP A 284 10.08 -7.67 -16.14
CA TRP A 284 9.19 -7.11 -15.10
C TRP A 284 9.91 -6.58 -13.86
N GLU A 285 11.24 -6.55 -13.83
CA GLU A 285 11.92 -5.66 -12.90
C GLU A 285 11.46 -4.23 -13.20
N ASP A 286 10.90 -3.58 -12.19
CA ASP A 286 10.38 -2.22 -12.30
C ASP A 286 11.57 -1.28 -12.50
N LYS A 287 11.99 -1.06 -13.76
CA LYS A 287 13.19 -0.27 -14.15
C LYS A 287 13.15 1.20 -13.73
N LEU A 288 12.06 1.63 -13.07
CA LEU A 288 11.88 2.95 -12.47
C LEU A 288 11.98 2.91 -10.94
N ARG A 289 12.11 1.72 -10.34
CA ARG A 289 12.37 1.55 -8.91
C ARG A 289 13.82 1.97 -8.60
N PRO A 290 14.05 2.68 -7.49
CA PRO A 290 15.39 2.89 -6.99
C PRO A 290 16.00 1.60 -6.43
N ASN A 291 17.29 1.41 -6.67
CA ASN A 291 18.11 0.30 -6.21
C ASN A 291 19.31 0.76 -5.36
N TYR A 292 19.59 2.07 -5.34
CA TYR A 292 20.60 2.68 -4.47
C TYR A 292 20.04 3.93 -3.79
N PHE A 293 20.70 4.36 -2.71
CA PHE A 293 20.36 5.61 -2.03
C PHE A 293 21.61 6.30 -1.47
N LEU A 294 21.54 7.62 -1.33
CA LEU A 294 22.52 8.37 -0.52
C LEU A 294 21.97 8.57 0.88
N ALA A 295 22.81 8.41 1.90
CA ALA A 295 22.41 8.55 3.29
C ALA A 295 23.47 9.23 4.17
N VAL A 296 23.00 9.85 5.25
CA VAL A 296 23.81 10.13 6.45
C VAL A 296 23.62 8.95 7.40
N ARG A 297 24.73 8.30 7.77
CA ARG A 297 24.72 7.21 8.76
C ARG A 297 24.53 7.77 10.17
N ILE A 298 23.80 7.04 11.01
CA ILE A 298 23.73 7.35 12.44
C ILE A 298 24.93 6.71 13.14
N THR A 299 25.69 7.53 13.85
CA THR A 299 26.94 7.17 14.55
C THR A 299 26.95 7.64 16.01
N ASP A 300 26.05 8.54 16.39
CA ASP A 300 25.94 9.03 17.76
C ASP A 300 25.40 7.95 18.72
N GLY A 301 26.15 7.70 19.81
CA GLY A 301 25.88 6.60 20.74
C GLY A 301 24.59 6.77 21.56
N ASP A 302 24.21 8.02 21.86
CA ASP A 302 22.98 8.30 22.60
C ASP A 302 21.76 7.97 21.72
N ILE A 303 21.79 8.34 20.43
CA ILE A 303 20.74 7.95 19.47
C ILE A 303 20.63 6.43 19.35
N LEU A 304 21.75 5.71 19.21
CA LEU A 304 21.72 4.25 19.06
C LEU A 304 21.08 3.58 20.29
N GLN A 305 21.50 3.96 21.50
CA GLN A 305 20.93 3.43 22.74
C GLN A 305 19.46 3.85 22.93
N ALA A 306 19.09 5.07 22.53
CA ALA A 306 17.71 5.55 22.60
C ALA A 306 16.78 4.79 21.64
N VAL A 307 17.26 4.39 20.46
CA VAL A 307 16.49 3.53 19.55
C VAL A 307 16.36 2.10 20.07
N GLU A 308 17.42 1.53 20.65
CA GLU A 308 17.34 0.22 21.31
C GLU A 308 16.24 0.21 22.40
N GLN A 309 16.19 1.22 23.26
CA GLN A 309 15.12 1.36 24.28
C GLN A 309 13.70 1.42 23.69
N VAL A 310 13.52 2.11 22.56
CA VAL A 310 12.23 2.18 21.87
C VAL A 310 11.88 0.83 21.22
N GLN A 311 12.84 0.17 20.59
CA GLN A 311 12.65 -1.14 19.98
C GLN A 311 12.33 -2.21 21.04
N ASP A 312 13.07 -2.27 22.15
CA ASP A 312 12.81 -3.17 23.27
C ASP A 312 11.38 -3.00 23.79
N TYR A 313 10.93 -1.77 24.04
CA TYR A 313 9.55 -1.51 24.48
C TYR A 313 8.51 -1.98 23.44
N LEU A 314 8.75 -1.76 22.15
CA LEU A 314 7.85 -2.22 21.09
C LEU A 314 7.76 -3.75 21.06
N LEU A 315 8.89 -4.44 21.22
CA LEU A 315 8.98 -5.90 21.16
C LEU A 315 8.47 -6.59 22.43
N ASP A 316 8.61 -5.98 23.61
CA ASP A 316 7.99 -6.44 24.86
C ASP A 316 6.45 -6.46 24.76
N ASN A 317 5.87 -5.54 23.98
CA ASN A 317 4.42 -5.45 23.77
C ASN A 317 3.93 -6.25 22.55
N GLU A 318 4.72 -6.31 21.47
CA GLU A 318 4.37 -7.05 20.25
C GLU A 318 5.62 -7.74 19.61
N PRO A 319 6.02 -8.94 20.11
CA PRO A 319 7.26 -9.60 19.68
C PRO A 319 7.34 -9.97 18.19
N VAL A 320 6.19 -10.14 17.53
CA VAL A 320 6.10 -10.50 16.09
C VAL A 320 6.64 -9.38 15.18
N LEU A 321 6.82 -8.16 15.70
CA LEU A 321 7.47 -7.05 14.99
C LEU A 321 9.01 -7.13 14.98
N GLY A 322 9.64 -8.11 15.62
CA GLY A 322 11.10 -8.27 15.69
C GLY A 322 11.81 -8.12 14.33
N PRO A 323 11.41 -8.88 13.28
CA PRO A 323 11.99 -8.76 11.94
C PRO A 323 11.70 -7.44 11.21
N CYS A 324 10.89 -6.55 11.79
CA CYS A 324 10.56 -5.24 11.22
C CYS A 324 11.41 -4.09 11.79
N CYS A 325 12.17 -4.34 12.86
CA CYS A 325 13.10 -3.36 13.44
C CYS A 325 14.28 -3.12 12.51
N ILE A 326 14.62 -1.84 12.25
CA ILE A 326 15.88 -1.49 11.58
C ILE A 326 17.01 -1.70 12.59
N PRO A 327 18.02 -2.55 12.32
CA PRO A 327 19.11 -2.78 13.27
C PRO A 327 19.83 -1.45 13.62
N PRO A 328 20.22 -1.21 14.88
CA PRO A 328 20.88 0.05 15.28
C PRO A 328 22.07 0.43 14.39
N LYS A 329 22.88 -0.56 14.00
CA LYS A 329 24.05 -0.41 13.12
C LYS A 329 23.72 0.02 11.68
N ALA A 330 22.47 -0.14 11.25
CA ALA A 330 21.93 0.21 9.94
C ALA A 330 21.11 1.51 9.94
N LEU A 331 20.93 2.18 11.10
CA LEU A 331 20.18 3.43 11.20
C LEU A 331 20.82 4.54 10.35
N HIS A 332 19.97 5.26 9.62
CA HIS A 332 20.39 6.29 8.68
C HIS A 332 19.26 7.31 8.42
N ILE A 333 19.64 8.43 7.81
CA ILE A 333 18.74 9.42 7.21
C ILE A 333 19.00 9.41 5.70
N THR A 334 18.04 8.92 4.92
CA THR A 334 18.09 8.94 3.45
C THR A 334 18.06 10.38 2.94
N LEU A 335 18.89 10.72 1.96
CA LEU A 335 18.99 12.03 1.32
C LEU A 335 18.34 12.05 -0.07
N CYS A 336 18.58 11.01 -0.86
CA CYS A 336 18.00 10.79 -2.19
C CYS A 336 18.04 9.31 -2.56
N THR A 337 17.18 8.91 -3.51
CA THR A 337 17.16 7.56 -4.06
C THR A 337 17.58 7.57 -5.54
N LEU A 338 18.36 6.57 -5.95
CA LEU A 338 19.09 6.52 -7.22
C LEU A 338 18.72 5.28 -8.05
N GLY A 339 18.89 5.39 -9.36
CA GLY A 339 18.82 4.29 -10.31
C GLY A 339 20.19 3.98 -10.90
N LEU A 340 20.84 2.92 -10.42
CA LEU A 340 22.17 2.48 -10.86
C LEU A 340 22.09 1.00 -11.26
N ASP A 341 21.54 0.76 -12.44
CA ASP A 341 21.18 -0.57 -12.96
C ASP A 341 22.39 -1.31 -13.57
N THR A 342 23.49 -0.61 -13.86
CA THR A 342 24.72 -1.22 -14.39
C THR A 342 25.95 -0.94 -13.53
N ALA A 343 26.97 -1.81 -13.62
CA ALA A 343 28.24 -1.63 -12.93
C ALA A 343 28.95 -0.32 -13.32
N GLU A 344 28.80 0.14 -14.56
CA GLU A 344 29.32 1.43 -15.03
C GLU A 344 28.61 2.59 -14.33
N GLN A 345 27.28 2.52 -14.16
CA GLN A 345 26.52 3.55 -13.44
C GLN A 345 26.89 3.60 -11.95
N ILE A 346 27.09 2.44 -11.31
CA ILE A 346 27.55 2.35 -9.91
C ILE A 346 28.95 2.97 -9.76
N ASN A 347 29.89 2.61 -10.63
CA ASN A 347 31.25 3.16 -10.63
C ASN A 347 31.26 4.66 -10.91
N HIS A 348 30.44 5.12 -11.85
CA HIS A 348 30.28 6.55 -12.19
C HIS A 348 29.74 7.35 -10.99
N ALA A 349 28.65 6.89 -10.36
CA ALA A 349 28.10 7.54 -9.17
C ALA A 349 29.12 7.58 -8.01
N ALA A 350 29.90 6.50 -7.83
CA ALA A 350 30.98 6.43 -6.86
C ALA A 350 32.15 7.40 -7.15
N GLU A 351 32.48 7.63 -8.43
CA GLU A 351 33.48 8.61 -8.85
C GLU A 351 32.97 10.05 -8.70
N VAL A 352 31.74 10.33 -9.13
CA VAL A 352 31.07 11.63 -8.96
C VAL A 352 31.04 12.02 -7.48
N LEU A 353 30.64 11.12 -6.58
CA LEU A 353 30.56 11.41 -5.15
C LEU A 353 31.93 11.84 -4.57
N LYS A 354 33.02 11.19 -5.00
CA LYS A 354 34.40 11.57 -4.62
C LYS A 354 34.81 12.91 -5.20
N ASN A 355 34.50 13.16 -6.47
CA ASN A 355 34.87 14.40 -7.16
C ASN A 355 34.17 15.63 -6.54
N ILE A 356 32.91 15.50 -6.11
CA ILE A 356 32.15 16.60 -5.48
C ILE A 356 32.44 16.80 -3.99
N GLN A 357 33.22 15.92 -3.35
CA GLN A 357 33.46 15.91 -1.90
C GLN A 357 33.92 17.27 -1.36
N LEU A 358 34.88 17.92 -2.02
CA LEU A 358 35.42 19.21 -1.58
C LEU A 358 34.44 20.37 -1.78
N GLU A 359 33.61 20.30 -2.82
CA GLU A 359 32.60 21.32 -3.10
C GLU A 359 31.44 21.21 -2.09
N ILE A 360 30.91 20.00 -1.90
CA ILE A 360 29.77 19.77 -1.00
C ILE A 360 30.15 19.97 0.48
N ALA A 361 31.40 19.73 0.87
CA ALA A 361 31.93 20.04 2.19
C ALA A 361 31.77 21.53 2.57
N SER A 362 31.79 22.44 1.59
CA SER A 362 31.58 23.88 1.84
C SER A 362 30.14 24.24 2.19
N SER A 363 29.19 23.35 1.88
CA SER A 363 27.74 23.54 2.08
C SER A 363 27.16 22.75 3.26
N LEU A 364 28.01 22.11 4.07
CA LEU A 364 27.58 21.30 5.22
C LEU A 364 26.72 22.07 6.23
N PRO A 365 25.76 21.39 6.91
CA PRO A 365 25.05 21.95 8.04
C PRO A 365 26.01 22.38 9.15
N LYS A 366 25.77 23.56 9.74
CA LYS A 366 26.61 24.07 10.82
C LYS A 366 26.28 23.46 12.18
N GLU A 367 25.00 23.17 12.39
CA GLU A 367 24.46 22.54 13.59
C GLU A 367 24.15 21.07 13.29
N PRO A 368 24.25 20.17 14.29
CA PRO A 368 23.83 18.79 14.12
C PRO A 368 22.32 18.68 13.88
N LEU A 369 21.93 17.59 13.22
CA LEU A 369 20.54 17.19 13.05
C LEU A 369 20.03 16.67 14.40
N ARG A 370 18.98 17.29 14.95
CA ARG A 370 18.37 16.86 16.22
C ARG A 370 17.31 15.81 15.92
N LEU A 371 17.29 14.72 16.69
CA LEU A 371 16.27 13.68 16.58
C LEU A 371 15.41 13.67 17.85
N ASP A 372 14.14 14.04 17.72
CA ASP A 372 13.18 14.02 18.81
C ASP A 372 11.75 13.76 18.36
N GLY A 373 11.07 12.90 19.12
CA GLY A 373 9.70 12.49 18.89
C GLY A 373 9.56 11.42 17.82
N VAL A 374 8.71 10.43 18.10
CA VAL A 374 8.32 9.40 17.15
C VAL A 374 7.09 9.85 16.35
N SER A 375 7.06 9.45 15.07
CA SER A 375 5.96 9.65 14.13
C SER A 375 5.82 8.40 13.24
N ASN A 376 4.84 8.40 12.35
CA ASN A 376 4.58 7.28 11.44
C ASN A 376 4.27 7.73 10.01
N PHE A 377 4.48 6.84 9.05
CA PHE A 377 3.96 6.96 7.69
C PHE A 377 2.91 5.88 7.43
N PHE A 378 1.65 6.31 7.24
CA PHE A 378 0.46 5.46 7.06
C PHE A 378 0.31 4.34 8.09
N ASN A 379 0.78 4.56 9.31
CA ASN A 379 0.94 3.57 10.39
C ASN A 379 1.77 2.32 10.00
N ARG A 380 2.43 2.25 8.84
CA ARG A 380 3.25 1.09 8.42
C ARG A 380 4.74 1.24 8.79
N VAL A 381 5.23 2.47 8.81
CA VAL A 381 6.60 2.83 9.15
C VAL A 381 6.58 3.68 10.40
N VAL A 382 7.44 3.38 11.38
CA VAL A 382 7.67 4.17 12.59
C VAL A 382 9.07 4.77 12.52
N TYR A 383 9.18 6.09 12.73
CA TYR A 383 10.41 6.84 12.55
C TYR A 383 10.60 7.93 13.61
N ALA A 384 11.85 8.27 13.92
CA ALA A 384 12.17 9.48 14.67
C ALA A 384 12.17 10.69 13.73
N LYS A 385 11.51 11.78 14.14
CA LYS A 385 11.51 13.04 13.39
C LYS A 385 12.92 13.63 13.40
N VAL A 386 13.36 14.16 12.26
CA VAL A 386 14.63 14.87 12.15
C VAL A 386 14.33 16.36 12.10
N HIS A 387 14.86 17.09 13.07
CA HIS A 387 14.80 18.54 13.17
C HIS A 387 16.10 19.14 12.63
N TYR A 388 15.97 19.99 11.61
CA TYR A 388 17.07 20.52 10.82
C TYR A 388 16.93 22.03 10.58
N GLN A 389 18.03 22.68 10.24
CA GLN A 389 18.08 24.07 9.78
C GLN A 389 18.07 24.14 8.24
N GLN A 390 17.84 25.34 7.69
CA GLN A 390 17.70 25.53 6.23
C GLN A 390 18.98 25.23 5.45
N ASP A 391 20.15 25.21 6.10
CA ASP A 391 21.43 24.80 5.52
C ASP A 391 21.44 23.31 5.15
N PHE A 392 20.82 22.42 5.94
CA PHE A 392 20.68 21.00 5.60
C PHE A 392 19.87 20.76 4.32
N ILE A 393 18.77 21.48 4.12
CA ILE A 393 18.01 21.39 2.86
C ILE A 393 18.85 21.89 1.69
N LYS A 394 19.58 22.99 1.86
CA LYS A 394 20.50 23.50 0.83
C LYS A 394 21.64 22.51 0.50
N PHE A 395 22.18 21.83 1.51
CA PHE A 395 23.16 20.76 1.34
C PHE A 395 22.60 19.62 0.47
N VAL A 396 21.39 19.13 0.79
CA VAL A 396 20.75 18.06 0.02
C VAL A 396 20.39 18.51 -1.40
N ASP A 397 19.87 19.73 -1.59
CA ASP A 397 19.56 20.28 -2.91
C ASP A 397 20.82 20.46 -3.77
N HIS A 398 21.93 20.93 -3.17
CA HIS A 398 23.22 21.08 -3.84
C HIS A 398 23.81 19.72 -4.23
N LEU A 399 23.75 18.72 -3.34
CA LEU A 399 24.15 17.35 -3.62
C LEU A 399 23.33 16.77 -4.79
N LYS A 400 22.00 16.92 -4.76
CA LYS A 400 21.10 16.48 -5.84
C LYS A 400 21.38 17.20 -7.16
N LEU A 401 21.74 18.48 -7.13
CA LEU A 401 22.11 19.24 -8.32
C LEU A 401 23.39 18.68 -8.96
N LEU A 402 24.47 18.55 -8.20
CA LEU A 402 25.76 18.08 -8.71
C LEU A 402 25.69 16.66 -9.28
N LEU A 403 24.91 15.78 -8.64
CA LEU A 403 24.63 14.42 -9.15
C LEU A 403 23.91 14.46 -10.51
N ARG A 404 22.86 15.28 -10.65
CA ARG A 404 22.10 15.44 -11.90
C ARG A 404 22.93 16.06 -13.01
N GLU A 405 23.72 17.09 -12.72
CA GLU A 405 24.65 17.71 -13.68
C GLU A 405 25.75 16.74 -14.13
N SER A 406 26.14 15.82 -13.26
CA SER A 406 27.05 14.71 -13.58
C SER A 406 26.37 13.50 -14.26
N GLY A 407 25.06 13.55 -14.53
CA GLY A 407 24.32 12.48 -15.21
C GLY A 407 23.98 11.26 -14.35
N VAL A 408 24.01 11.38 -13.02
CA VAL A 408 23.53 10.31 -12.11
C VAL A 408 22.00 10.35 -12.03
N GLU A 409 21.35 9.21 -12.24
CA GLU A 409 19.88 9.13 -12.24
C GLU A 409 19.32 9.15 -10.80
N ILE A 410 18.64 10.25 -10.45
CA ILE A 410 17.90 10.37 -9.18
C ILE A 410 16.44 9.95 -9.40
N ARG A 411 16.06 8.82 -8.82
CA ARG A 411 14.70 8.25 -8.81
C ARG A 411 13.96 8.60 -7.51
N ASP A 412 13.96 9.88 -7.13
CA ASP A 412 13.19 10.38 -5.98
C ASP A 412 11.68 10.35 -6.34
N ASN A 413 10.89 9.55 -5.62
CA ASN A 413 9.46 9.38 -5.91
C ASN A 413 8.53 10.37 -5.19
N TYR A 414 9.03 11.10 -4.17
CA TYR A 414 8.22 11.90 -3.24
C TYR A 414 8.96 13.17 -2.78
N GLU A 415 8.22 14.08 -2.12
CA GLU A 415 8.83 15.24 -1.46
C GLU A 415 9.80 14.81 -0.36
N PHE A 416 10.92 15.53 -0.25
CA PHE A 416 11.99 15.19 0.68
C PHE A 416 11.61 15.56 2.12
N VAL A 417 11.29 14.55 2.93
CA VAL A 417 11.05 14.68 4.37
C VAL A 417 12.12 13.89 5.14
N PRO A 418 13.10 14.57 5.78
CA PRO A 418 14.11 13.93 6.61
C PRO A 418 13.51 13.12 7.77
N HIS A 419 13.90 11.86 7.88
CA HIS A 419 13.48 10.94 8.94
C HIS A 419 14.55 9.87 9.19
N MET A 420 14.55 9.30 10.39
CA MET A 420 15.30 8.08 10.72
C MET A 420 14.31 6.96 11.02
N THR A 421 14.22 5.95 10.15
CA THR A 421 13.29 4.82 10.34
C THR A 421 13.77 3.92 11.48
N ILE A 422 12.88 3.65 12.43
CA ILE A 422 13.10 2.73 13.56
C ILE A 422 12.56 1.34 13.23
N MET A 423 11.41 1.28 12.54
CA MET A 423 10.71 0.04 12.20
C MET A 423 9.86 0.21 10.94
N LYS A 424 9.79 -0.81 10.08
CA LYS A 424 8.94 -0.86 8.88
C LYS A 424 8.30 -2.24 8.78
N VAL A 425 6.96 -2.33 8.80
CA VAL A 425 6.29 -3.65 8.71
C VAL A 425 6.54 -4.28 7.34
N SER A 426 7.26 -5.41 7.33
CA SER A 426 7.55 -6.20 6.13
C SER A 426 6.31 -6.94 5.62
N ARG A 427 6.32 -7.38 4.35
CA ARG A 427 5.19 -8.13 3.77
C ARG A 427 4.92 -9.46 4.50
N PRO A 428 5.95 -10.28 4.86
CA PRO A 428 5.73 -11.51 5.63
C PRO A 428 5.06 -11.25 7.00
N VAL A 429 5.56 -10.27 7.75
CA VAL A 429 4.99 -9.94 9.08
C VAL A 429 3.58 -9.36 8.96
N ALA A 430 3.29 -8.55 7.93
CA ALA A 430 1.94 -8.07 7.66
C ALA A 430 0.94 -9.19 7.35
N ARG A 431 1.37 -10.24 6.62
CA ARG A 431 0.56 -11.45 6.35
C ARG A 431 0.26 -12.21 7.65
N ILE A 432 1.28 -12.44 8.49
CA ILE A 432 1.15 -13.15 9.78
C ILE A 432 0.22 -12.40 10.74
N ARG A 433 0.34 -11.06 10.83
CA ARG A 433 -0.47 -10.21 11.70
C ARG A 433 -1.89 -9.95 11.15
N GLY A 434 -2.15 -10.26 9.88
CA GLY A 434 -3.36 -9.81 9.18
C GLY A 434 -3.47 -8.28 9.01
N SER A 435 -2.40 -7.54 9.31
CA SER A 435 -2.36 -6.08 9.31
C SER A 435 -0.96 -5.55 9.00
N LYS A 436 -0.89 -4.61 8.06
CA LYS A 436 0.32 -3.83 7.73
C LYS A 436 0.56 -2.63 8.67
N ASN A 437 -0.38 -2.36 9.59
CA ASN A 437 -0.35 -1.19 10.46
C ASN A 437 0.21 -1.55 11.85
N ILE A 438 1.01 -0.66 12.43
CA ILE A 438 1.47 -0.66 13.81
C ILE A 438 0.48 0.21 14.60
N ASP A 439 -0.06 -0.31 15.70
CA ASP A 439 -1.08 0.43 16.45
C ASP A 439 -0.46 1.66 17.15
N PRO A 440 -1.07 2.86 17.03
CA PRO A 440 -0.45 4.09 17.56
C PRO A 440 -0.12 4.09 19.06
N TRP A 441 -0.78 3.28 19.87
CA TRP A 441 -0.52 3.21 21.32
C TRP A 441 0.87 2.63 21.64
N LEU A 442 1.42 1.80 20.74
CA LEU A 442 2.75 1.18 20.91
C LEU A 442 3.87 2.23 20.93
N TYR A 443 3.74 3.31 20.15
CA TYR A 443 4.76 4.35 20.04
C TYR A 443 4.32 5.73 20.56
N SER A 444 3.06 5.91 20.99
CA SER A 444 2.55 7.20 21.48
C SER A 444 3.30 7.73 22.70
N ASN A 445 3.85 6.85 23.54
CA ASN A 445 4.66 7.24 24.70
C ASN A 445 5.97 7.94 24.30
N PHE A 446 6.39 7.80 23.04
CA PHE A 446 7.63 8.37 22.51
C PHE A 446 7.41 9.58 21.59
N SER A 447 6.19 10.16 21.53
CA SER A 447 5.88 11.27 20.62
C SER A 447 6.73 12.53 20.81
N ASP A 448 7.28 12.73 22.03
CA ASP A 448 8.19 13.82 22.42
C ASP A 448 9.55 13.29 22.98
N PHE A 449 9.89 12.03 22.72
CA PHE A 449 11.12 11.40 23.24
C PHE A 449 12.36 11.91 22.52
N LEU A 450 13.35 12.40 23.28
CA LEU A 450 14.61 12.90 22.74
C LEU A 450 15.57 11.73 22.48
N PHE A 451 15.95 11.51 21.21
CA PHE A 451 16.92 10.49 20.84
C PHE A 451 18.36 11.00 20.93
N GLY A 452 18.62 12.23 20.45
CA GLY A 452 19.97 12.80 20.47
C GLY A 452 20.24 13.76 19.31
N GLN A 453 21.50 13.88 18.91
CA GLN A 453 21.96 14.78 17.84
C GLN A 453 22.99 14.10 16.94
N GLN A 454 22.75 14.05 15.64
CA GLN A 454 23.66 13.49 14.64
C GLN A 454 24.34 14.60 13.84
N VAL A 455 25.68 14.61 13.83
CA VAL A 455 26.43 15.47 12.89
C VAL A 455 26.46 14.82 11.51
N VAL A 456 26.34 15.63 10.45
CA VAL A 456 26.62 15.20 9.08
C VAL A 456 28.14 15.18 8.88
N ASP A 457 28.77 14.04 9.15
CA ASP A 457 30.21 13.82 9.00
C ASP A 457 30.60 13.05 7.73
N GLY A 458 29.65 12.37 7.08
CA GLY A 458 29.83 11.74 5.78
C GLY A 458 28.53 11.47 5.03
N VAL A 459 28.68 11.17 3.73
CA VAL A 459 27.60 10.69 2.85
C VAL A 459 28.00 9.33 2.28
N TYR A 460 27.09 8.37 2.40
CA TYR A 460 27.28 6.98 1.99
C TYR A 460 26.38 6.70 0.79
N LEU A 461 26.95 6.14 -0.28
CA LEU A 461 26.19 5.52 -1.37
C LEU A 461 25.91 4.08 -0.96
N CYS A 462 24.65 3.74 -0.73
CA CYS A 462 24.21 2.46 -0.19
C CYS A 462 23.38 1.68 -1.22
N SER A 463 23.63 0.37 -1.32
CA SER A 463 22.76 -0.56 -2.07
C SER A 463 21.46 -0.82 -1.30
N MET A 464 20.34 -0.98 -2.01
CA MET A 464 19.09 -1.49 -1.46
C MET A 464 19.00 -3.01 -1.62
N GLY A 465 18.87 -3.72 -0.51
CA GLY A 465 18.82 -5.19 -0.44
C GLY A 465 19.37 -5.63 0.92
N ASP A 466 19.18 -6.89 1.30
CA ASP A 466 19.48 -7.38 2.66
C ASP A 466 20.97 -7.54 2.99
N GLU A 467 21.87 -7.46 2.00
CA GLU A 467 23.31 -7.54 2.23
C GLU A 467 23.81 -6.42 3.17
N ARG A 468 24.70 -6.79 4.10
CA ARG A 468 25.32 -5.87 5.05
C ARG A 468 26.83 -6.05 5.07
N ARG A 469 27.54 -4.95 5.32
CA ARG A 469 28.97 -4.94 5.64
C ARG A 469 29.24 -5.66 6.97
N PRO A 470 30.48 -6.09 7.25
CA PRO A 470 30.86 -6.70 8.53
C PRO A 470 30.59 -5.84 9.79
N ASP A 471 30.45 -4.52 9.62
CA ASP A 471 30.08 -3.59 10.69
C ASP A 471 28.56 -3.38 10.84
N GLY A 472 27.74 -4.10 10.07
CA GLY A 472 26.27 -4.10 10.14
C GLY A 472 25.58 -2.98 9.36
N PHE A 473 26.30 -2.13 8.63
CA PHE A 473 25.71 -1.12 7.75
C PHE A 473 25.44 -1.69 6.34
N TYR A 474 24.72 -0.94 5.50
CA TYR A 474 24.48 -1.30 4.10
C TYR A 474 25.78 -1.49 3.31
N VAL A 475 25.74 -2.30 2.25
CA VAL A 475 26.85 -2.37 1.28
C VAL A 475 27.02 -1.02 0.61
N CYS A 476 28.23 -0.44 0.68
CA CYS A 476 28.52 0.88 0.15
C CYS A 476 29.59 0.83 -0.97
N PRO A 477 29.23 1.03 -2.25
CA PRO A 477 30.22 1.19 -3.33
C PRO A 477 31.10 2.44 -3.17
N ALA A 478 30.58 3.48 -2.48
CA ALA A 478 31.34 4.66 -2.12
C ALA A 478 30.83 5.29 -0.82
N GLU A 479 31.73 5.99 -0.15
CA GLU A 479 31.44 6.87 0.97
C GLU A 479 32.41 8.06 0.90
N ILE A 480 31.95 9.24 1.31
CA ILE A 480 32.78 10.43 1.48
C ILE A 480 32.63 10.93 2.91
N HIS A 481 33.74 11.39 3.48
CA HIS A 481 33.83 11.89 4.85
C HIS A 481 34.34 13.33 4.84
N PHE A 482 33.91 14.14 5.80
CA PHE A 482 34.18 15.58 5.85
C PHE A 482 35.07 15.99 7.04
N ARG A 483 35.67 15.02 7.73
CA ARG A 483 36.51 15.18 8.93
C ARG A 483 37.83 14.46 8.78
#